data_AF-A0A7S3A1J6-F1
#
_entry.id   AF-A0A7S3A1J6-F1
#
_cell.length_a   1.000
_cell.length_b   1.000
_cell.length_c   1.000
_cell.angle_alpha   90.00
_cell.angle_beta   90.00
_cell.angle_gamma   90.00
#
_symmetry.space_group_name_H-M   'P 1'
#
loop_
_entity.id
_entity.type
_entity.pdbx_description
1 polymer ?
#
loop_
_entity_poly.entity_id
_entity_poly.type
_entity_poly.pdbx_seq_one_letter_code
_entity_poly.pdbx_strand_id
1 'polypeptide(L)'
;MKLDVTALRYLSKDDLRVLTAVEMGMKNHEMVPTTLICSISGLRYGGVDRGLRELHKHKLLHHEQRGYDGYRLTNLGYDYLALAALSKRDSITRIGNRLGVGKEADVYHAETGDGEHVVIKIHRLGR
;
A
#
# COMPACT_ATOMS: atom_id res chain seq x y z
N MET A 1 -7.56 -9.79 8.53
CA MET A 1 -7.99 -8.61 7.75
C MET A 1 -8.35 -9.08 6.34
N LYS A 2 -9.43 -8.59 5.72
CA LYS A 2 -9.78 -8.94 4.33
C LYS A 2 -9.17 -7.87 3.42
N LEU A 3 -8.34 -8.27 2.46
CA LEU A 3 -7.88 -7.38 1.40
C LEU A 3 -9.10 -6.95 0.57
N ASP A 4 -9.39 -5.64 0.59
CA ASP A 4 -10.29 -5.00 -0.35
C ASP A 4 -9.42 -4.28 -1.36
N VAL A 5 -9.50 -4.66 -2.63
CA VAL A 5 -8.70 -4.08 -3.73
C VAL A 5 -9.45 -2.96 -4.45
N THR A 6 -10.70 -2.69 -4.09
CA THR A 6 -11.53 -1.66 -4.72
C THR A 6 -10.96 -0.27 -4.49
N ALA A 7 -10.42 -0.02 -3.30
CA ALA A 7 -9.79 1.25 -2.95
C ALA A 7 -8.56 1.56 -3.83
N LEU A 8 -7.87 0.56 -4.38
CA LEU A 8 -6.71 0.75 -5.25
C LEU A 8 -7.09 1.50 -6.55
N ARG A 9 -8.33 1.38 -7.02
CA ARG A 9 -8.84 2.11 -8.20
C ARG A 9 -9.04 3.60 -7.96
N TYR A 10 -9.20 4.01 -6.70
CA TYR A 10 -9.45 5.40 -6.32
C TYR A 10 -8.18 6.15 -5.92
N LEU A 11 -7.04 5.45 -5.79
CA LEU A 11 -5.77 6.07 -5.49
C LEU A 11 -5.18 6.75 -6.73
N SER A 12 -4.88 8.03 -6.60
CA SER A 12 -4.17 8.78 -7.63
C SER A 12 -2.69 8.41 -7.68
N LYS A 13 -2.02 8.80 -8.76
CA LYS A 13 -0.56 8.64 -8.89
C LYS A 13 0.20 9.34 -7.76
N ASP A 14 -0.32 10.47 -7.28
CA ASP A 14 0.27 11.21 -6.16
C ASP A 14 0.09 10.45 -4.85
N ASP A 15 -1.05 9.81 -4.62
CA ASP A 15 -1.29 9.03 -3.39
C ASP A 15 -0.35 7.83 -3.33
N LEU A 16 -0.16 7.12 -4.46
CA LEU A 16 0.84 6.03 -4.56
C LEU A 16 2.27 6.54 -4.34
N ARG A 17 2.57 7.75 -4.81
CA ARG A 17 3.88 8.38 -4.62
C ARG A 17 4.13 8.74 -3.15
N VAL A 18 3.12 9.25 -2.45
CA VAL A 18 3.16 9.48 -0.99
C VAL A 18 3.34 8.16 -0.24
N LEU A 19 2.59 7.12 -0.61
CA LEU A 19 2.69 5.80 0.01
C LEU A 19 4.10 5.19 -0.14
N THR A 20 4.69 5.32 -1.33
CA THR A 20 6.07 4.91 -1.60
C THR A 20 7.08 5.74 -0.81
N ALA A 21 6.85 7.05 -0.65
CA ALA A 21 7.71 7.91 0.14
C ALA A 21 7.73 7.51 1.62
N VAL A 22 6.59 7.08 2.18
CA VAL A 22 6.53 6.51 3.52
C VAL A 22 7.34 5.21 3.61
N GLU A 23 7.18 4.29 2.65
CA GLU A 23 7.98 3.04 2.61
C GLU A 23 9.49 3.31 2.64
N MET A 24 9.94 4.26 1.81
CA MET A 24 11.34 4.65 1.74
C MET A 24 11.82 5.28 3.04
N GLY A 25 11.01 6.14 3.67
CA GLY A 25 11.30 6.73 4.98
C GLY A 25 11.41 5.70 6.10
N MET A 26 10.57 4.65 6.03
CA MET A 26 10.51 3.59 7.03
C MET A 26 11.77 2.73 7.12
N LYS A 27 12.64 2.79 6.11
CA LYS A 27 13.95 2.10 6.15
C LYS A 27 14.84 2.58 7.30
N ASN A 28 14.70 3.85 7.68
CA ASN A 28 15.54 4.50 8.69
C ASN A 28 14.76 5.06 9.88
N HIS A 29 13.42 5.17 9.77
CA HIS A 29 12.56 5.75 10.81
C HIS A 29 11.35 4.84 11.04
N GLU A 30 11.08 4.44 12.27
CA GLU A 30 9.86 3.69 12.57
C GLU A 30 8.59 4.49 12.22
N MET A 31 8.62 5.79 12.55
CA MET A 31 7.59 6.76 12.19
C MET A 31 8.18 7.85 11.29
N VAL A 32 7.61 8.01 10.10
CA VAL A 32 8.13 8.94 9.09
C VAL A 32 7.41 10.28 9.22
N PRO A 33 8.13 11.38 9.53
CA PRO A 33 7.50 12.69 9.67
C PRO A 33 7.06 13.26 8.32
N THR A 34 5.99 14.06 8.32
CA THR A 34 5.41 14.67 7.10
C THR A 34 6.43 15.47 6.29
N THR A 35 7.36 16.15 6.96
CA THR A 35 8.44 16.91 6.31
C THR A 35 9.34 15.99 5.47
N LEU A 36 9.73 14.83 6.00
CA LEU A 36 10.53 13.84 5.29
C LEU A 36 9.75 13.22 4.13
N ILE A 37 8.45 12.96 4.32
CA ILE A 37 7.57 12.46 3.25
C ILE A 37 7.49 13.48 2.11
N CYS A 38 7.41 14.78 2.40
CA CYS A 38 7.46 15.84 1.39
C CYS A 38 8.79 15.82 0.62
N SER A 39 9.92 15.71 1.33
CA SER A 39 11.25 15.65 0.70
C SER A 39 11.42 14.43 -0.21
N ILE A 40 11.00 13.24 0.23
CA ILE A 40 11.15 12.00 -0.55
C ILE A 40 10.18 11.97 -1.73
N SER A 41 8.91 12.38 -1.53
CA SER A 41 7.92 12.39 -2.60
C SER A 41 8.20 13.48 -3.64
N GLY A 42 8.86 14.59 -3.27
CA GLY A 42 9.05 15.75 -4.13
C GLY A 42 7.74 16.48 -4.45
N LEU A 43 6.67 16.22 -3.68
CA LEU A 43 5.39 16.89 -3.79
C LEU A 43 5.35 18.10 -2.84
N ARG A 44 4.52 19.09 -3.19
CA ARG A 44 4.25 20.22 -2.29
C ARG A 44 3.45 19.73 -1.08
N TYR A 45 3.62 20.39 0.06
CA TYR A 45 2.97 20.04 1.32
C TYR A 45 1.47 19.78 1.20
N GLY A 46 0.72 20.63 0.48
CA GLY A 46 -0.72 20.44 0.31
C GLY A 46 -1.11 19.15 -0.45
N GLY A 47 -0.28 18.70 -1.39
CA GLY A 47 -0.49 17.43 -2.09
C GLY A 47 -0.21 16.22 -1.19
N VAL A 48 0.82 16.33 -0.35
CA VAL A 48 1.19 15.31 0.63
C VAL A 48 0.13 15.19 1.72
N ASP A 49 -0.32 16.29 2.30
CA ASP A 49 -1.36 16.29 3.34
C ASP A 49 -2.69 15.69 2.82
N ARG A 50 -3.10 16.04 1.58
CA ARG A 50 -4.25 15.41 0.92
C ARG A 50 -4.06 13.91 0.79
N GLY A 51 -2.91 13.47 0.29
CA GLY A 51 -2.59 12.05 0.10
C GLY A 51 -2.56 11.30 1.43
N LEU A 52 -1.94 11.85 2.46
CA LEU A 52 -1.88 11.25 3.79
C LEU A 52 -3.27 11.03 4.39
N ARG A 53 -4.17 12.01 4.26
CA ARG A 53 -5.56 11.87 4.74
C ARG A 53 -6.32 10.78 3.99
N GLU A 54 -6.18 10.72 2.66
CA GLU A 54 -6.87 9.70 1.85
C GLU A 54 -6.32 8.29 2.15
N LEU A 55 -4.99 8.15 2.20
CA LEU A 55 -4.33 6.88 2.53
C LEU A 55 -4.68 6.40 3.95
N HIS A 56 -4.78 7.32 4.92
CA HIS A 56 -5.20 7.01 6.29
C HIS A 56 -6.66 6.57 6.36
N LYS A 57 -7.55 7.21 5.58
CA LYS A 57 -8.97 6.83 5.48
C LYS A 57 -9.15 5.39 4.99
N HIS A 58 -8.33 4.95 4.05
CA HIS A 58 -8.29 3.56 3.56
C HIS A 58 -7.49 2.60 4.46
N LYS A 59 -7.00 3.07 5.62
CA LYS A 59 -6.19 2.29 6.57
C LYS A 59 -4.88 1.73 5.98
N LEU A 60 -4.35 2.39 4.95
CA LEU A 60 -3.08 2.04 4.32
C LEU A 60 -1.89 2.58 5.13
N LEU A 61 -2.13 3.67 5.86
CA LEU A 61 -1.20 4.28 6.78
C LEU A 61 -1.75 4.23 8.21
N HIS A 62 -0.85 4.13 9.16
CA HIS A 62 -1.09 4.38 10.57
C HIS A 62 -0.41 5.69 10.96
N HIS A 63 -1.14 6.54 11.66
CA HIS A 63 -0.66 7.82 12.16
C HIS A 63 -0.55 7.75 13.68
N GLU A 64 0.57 8.24 14.22
CA GLU A 64 0.78 8.35 15.66
C GLU A 64 1.33 9.72 16.00
N GLN A 65 0.85 10.27 17.12
CA GLN A 65 1.24 11.60 17.63
C GLN A 65 1.95 11.53 18.98
N ARG A 66 2.01 10.34 19.62
CA ARG A 66 2.60 10.19 20.94
C ARG A 66 4.12 10.10 20.84
N GLY A 67 4.78 11.26 20.97
CA GLY A 67 6.24 11.39 20.95
C GLY A 67 6.77 11.95 19.63
N TYR A 68 6.62 11.20 18.55
CA TYR A 68 6.99 11.64 17.20
C TYR A 68 5.77 11.62 16.28
N ASP A 69 5.36 12.80 15.83
CA ASP A 69 4.27 12.94 14.86
C ASP A 69 4.72 12.41 13.49
N GLY A 70 4.11 11.30 13.05
CA GLY A 70 4.53 10.64 11.83
C GLY A 70 3.61 9.52 11.38
N TYR A 71 3.93 9.00 10.20
CA TYR A 71 3.17 7.96 9.53
C TYR A 71 4.03 6.72 9.34
N ARG A 72 3.40 5.56 9.44
CA ARG A 72 3.97 4.28 9.03
C ARG A 72 2.98 3.49 8.19
N LEU A 73 3.49 2.56 7.40
CA LEU A 73 2.68 1.62 6.62
C LEU A 73 1.99 0.62 7.54
N THR A 74 0.76 0.28 7.17
CA THR A 74 0.09 -0.92 7.68
C THR A 74 0.42 -2.11 6.78
N ASN A 75 0.09 -3.32 7.24
CA ASN A 75 0.19 -4.52 6.39
C ASN A 75 -0.62 -4.36 5.09
N LEU A 76 -1.77 -3.68 5.16
CA LEU A 76 -2.60 -3.39 3.99
C LEU A 76 -1.93 -2.39 3.04
N GLY A 77 -1.23 -1.38 3.58
CA GLY A 77 -0.44 -0.46 2.78
C GLY A 77 0.67 -1.17 1.99
N TYR A 78 1.37 -2.13 2.61
CA TYR A 78 2.35 -2.96 1.92
C TYR A 78 1.72 -3.82 0.82
N ASP A 79 0.55 -4.41 1.07
CA ASP A 79 -0.16 -5.17 0.03
C ASP A 79 -0.48 -4.28 -1.17
N TYR A 80 -0.96 -3.07 -0.92
CA TYR A 80 -1.32 -2.11 -1.96
C TYR A 80 -0.11 -1.69 -2.80
N LEU A 81 1.04 -1.43 -2.17
CA LEU A 81 2.29 -1.15 -2.88
C LEU A 81 2.72 -2.33 -3.74
N ALA A 82 2.66 -3.55 -3.20
CA ALA A 82 3.02 -4.76 -3.94
C ALA A 82 2.09 -4.97 -5.15
N LEU A 83 0.78 -4.82 -4.98
CA LEU A 83 -0.20 -4.97 -6.06
C LEU A 83 -0.05 -3.87 -7.11
N ALA A 84 0.19 -2.62 -6.70
CA ALA A 84 0.46 -1.52 -7.62
C ALA A 84 1.76 -1.77 -8.42
N ALA A 85 2.80 -2.31 -7.79
CA ALA A 85 4.05 -2.65 -8.47
C ALA A 85 3.88 -3.80 -9.49
N LEU A 86 3.12 -4.84 -9.14
CA LEU A 86 2.78 -5.94 -10.05
C LEU A 86 1.92 -5.46 -11.23
N SER A 87 0.96 -4.58 -10.95
CA SER A 87 0.13 -3.99 -12.00
C SER A 87 0.92 -3.09 -12.94
N LYS A 88 1.87 -2.29 -12.42
CA LYS A 88 2.74 -1.43 -13.24
C LYS A 88 3.69 -2.22 -14.16
N ARG A 89 4.00 -3.47 -13.82
CA ARG A 89 4.86 -4.37 -14.62
C ARG A 89 4.04 -5.29 -15.54
N ASP A 90 2.74 -5.04 -15.68
CA ASP A 90 1.79 -5.87 -16.43
C ASP A 90 1.76 -7.34 -16.00
N SER A 91 2.26 -7.65 -14.79
CA SER A 91 2.28 -9.01 -14.26
C SER A 91 0.90 -9.47 -13.78
N ILE A 92 0.06 -8.51 -13.35
CA ILE A 92 -1.35 -8.74 -13.01
C ILE A 92 -2.18 -7.56 -13.52
N THR A 93 -3.36 -7.84 -14.06
CA THR A 93 -4.31 -6.82 -14.53
C THR A 93 -5.59 -6.84 -13.72
N ARG A 94 -5.98 -8.01 -13.20
CA ARG A 94 -7.18 -8.18 -12.38
C ARG A 94 -6.90 -9.06 -11.17
N ILE A 95 -7.52 -8.70 -10.05
CA ILE A 95 -7.54 -9.52 -8.83
C ILE A 95 -8.97 -10.01 -8.66
N GLY A 96 -9.11 -11.32 -8.53
CA GLY A 96 -10.38 -12.00 -8.36
C GLY A 96 -10.65 -12.39 -6.91
N ASN A 97 -11.41 -13.46 -6.76
CA ASN A 97 -11.85 -13.94 -5.45
C ASN A 97 -10.69 -14.49 -4.62
N ARG A 98 -10.85 -14.40 -3.30
CA ARG A 98 -9.98 -15.09 -2.34
C ARG A 98 -10.22 -16.59 -2.42
N LEU A 99 -9.19 -17.35 -2.75
CA LEU A 99 -9.24 -18.81 -2.86
C LEU A 99 -9.12 -19.47 -1.49
N GLY A 100 -8.32 -18.90 -0.59
CA GLY A 100 -8.10 -19.49 0.73
C GLY A 100 -7.39 -18.55 1.71
N VAL A 101 -7.55 -18.86 3.00
CA VAL A 101 -6.83 -18.22 4.11
C VAL A 101 -6.09 -19.31 4.85
N GLY A 102 -4.77 -19.28 4.78
CA GLY A 102 -3.88 -20.12 5.58
C GLY A 102 -3.44 -19.42 6.87
N LYS A 103 -2.65 -20.14 7.67
CA LYS A 103 -2.02 -19.58 8.88
C LYS A 103 -1.03 -18.46 8.54
N GLU A 104 -0.22 -18.67 7.51
CA GLU A 104 0.89 -17.79 7.16
C GLU A 104 0.71 -17.09 5.81
N ALA A 105 -0.39 -17.33 5.10
CA ALA A 105 -0.64 -16.72 3.81
C ALA A 105 -2.12 -16.62 3.47
N ASP A 106 -2.47 -15.57 2.75
CA ASP A 106 -3.76 -15.44 2.07
C ASP A 106 -3.55 -15.68 0.57
N VAL A 107 -4.45 -16.43 -0.06
CA VAL A 107 -4.34 -16.83 -1.48
C VAL A 107 -5.50 -16.26 -2.28
N TYR A 108 -5.18 -15.61 -3.39
CA TYR A 108 -6.13 -14.92 -4.27
C TYR A 108 -5.95 -15.37 -5.72
N HIS A 109 -7.07 -15.44 -6.44
CA HIS A 109 -7.07 -15.57 -7.88
C HIS A 109 -6.70 -14.22 -8.53
N ALA A 110 -5.96 -14.25 -9.64
CA ALA A 110 -5.65 -13.07 -10.43
C ALA A 110 -5.53 -13.43 -11.92
N GLU A 111 -5.50 -12.40 -12.77
CA GLU A 111 -5.43 -12.51 -14.22
C GLU A 111 -4.30 -11.61 -14.73
N THR A 112 -3.49 -12.11 -15.67
CA THR A 112 -2.41 -11.35 -16.33
C THR A 112 -2.96 -10.51 -17.50
N GLY A 113 -2.12 -9.69 -18.13
CA GLY A 113 -2.50 -8.92 -19.32
C GLY A 113 -2.91 -9.78 -20.52
N ASP A 114 -2.35 -10.98 -20.61
CA ASP A 114 -2.61 -11.95 -21.69
C ASP A 114 -3.85 -12.82 -21.42
N GLY A 115 -4.56 -12.58 -20.31
CA GLY A 115 -5.73 -13.34 -19.90
C GLY A 115 -5.40 -14.67 -19.19
N GLU A 116 -4.14 -14.91 -18.83
CA GLU A 116 -3.76 -16.11 -18.08
C GLU A 116 -4.20 -16.02 -16.62
N HIS A 117 -4.71 -17.14 -16.10
CA HIS A 117 -5.11 -17.26 -14.70
C HIS A 117 -3.90 -17.59 -13.82
N VAL A 118 -3.63 -16.72 -12.86
CA VAL A 118 -2.51 -16.85 -11.92
C VAL A 118 -2.99 -16.74 -10.47
N VAL A 119 -2.12 -17.14 -9.55
CA VAL A 119 -2.40 -17.10 -8.12
C VAL A 119 -1.47 -16.11 -7.43
N ILE A 120 -2.05 -15.20 -6.64
CA ILE A 120 -1.30 -14.32 -5.74
C ILE A 120 -1.31 -14.93 -4.35
N LYS A 121 -0.12 -15.18 -3.81
CA LYS A 121 0.08 -15.62 -2.43
C LYS A 121 0.69 -14.48 -1.62
N ILE A 122 -0.10 -13.91 -0.70
CA ILE A 122 0.35 -12.85 0.20
C ILE A 122 0.79 -13.49 1.51
N HIS A 123 2.05 -13.31 1.88
CA HIS A 123 2.59 -13.84 3.13
C HIS A 123 2.18 -12.97 4.32
N ARG A 124 1.81 -13.62 5.42
CA ARG A 124 1.31 -13.03 6.68
C ARG A 124 2.03 -13.70 7.85
N LEU A 125 3.20 -13.19 8.20
CA LEU A 125 3.90 -13.63 9.41
C LEU A 125 3.32 -12.93 10.64
N GLY A 126 3.14 -13.67 11.75
CA GLY A 126 2.68 -13.10 13.03
C GLY A 126 1.19 -12.74 13.08
N ARG A 127 0.35 -13.44 12.30
CA ARG A 127 -1.11 -13.29 12.33
C ARG A 127 -1.75 -13.96 13.53
#